data_AF-A0A7C7NW05-F1
#
_entry.id   AF-A0A7C7NW05-F1
#
_cell.length_a   1.000
_cell.length_b   1.000
_cell.length_c   1.000
_cell.angle_alpha   90.00
_cell.angle_beta   90.00
_cell.angle_gamma   90.00
#
_symmetry.space_group_name_H-M   'P 1'
#
loop_
_entity.id
_entity.type
_entity.pdbx_description
1 polymer ?
#
loop_
_entity_poly.entity_id
_entity_poly.type
_entity_poly.pdbx_seq_one_letter_code
_entity_poly.pdbx_strand_id
1 'polypeptide(L)' 'MGRIKAEFVVLEGNSVEITMKLNELLDTFQESGATIKDIKVNYTKEHGFDGFLVAYTIVLELPKEMELEA' A
#
# COMPACT_ATOMS: atom_id res chain seq x y z
N MET A 1 2.58 21.88 5.41
CA MET A 1 3.09 20.69 4.71
C MET A 1 2.80 19.50 5.58
N GLY A 2 2.17 18.47 5.03
CA GLY A 2 1.96 17.20 5.73
C GLY A 2 3.28 16.46 5.93
N ARG A 3 3.27 15.39 6.71
CA ARG A 3 4.45 14.55 6.92
C ARG A 3 4.48 13.47 5.85
N ILE A 4 5.62 13.31 5.18
CA ILE A 4 5.85 12.21 4.27
C ILE A 4 6.18 10.94 5.06
N LYS A 5 5.47 9.85 4.77
CA LYS A 5 5.70 8.50 5.30
C LYS A 5 5.86 7.52 4.13
N ALA A 6 6.69 6.50 4.32
CA ALA A 6 6.77 5.36 3.42
C ALA A 6 6.27 4.12 4.17
N GLU A 7 5.24 3.46 3.63
CA GLU A 7 4.68 2.22 4.16
C GLU A 7 5.15 1.05 3.30
N PHE A 8 5.60 -0.05 3.91
CA PHE A 8 5.98 -1.26 3.21
C PHE A 8 4.94 -2.34 3.44
N VAL A 9 4.39 -2.89 2.35
CA VAL A 9 3.28 -3.85 2.40
C VAL A 9 3.59 -5.04 1.50
N VAL A 10 3.26 -6.24 1.99
CA VAL A 10 3.37 -7.48 1.21
C VAL A 10 1.98 -8.06 1.03
N LEU A 11 1.60 -8.30 -0.22
CA LEU A 11 0.32 -8.88 -0.60
C LEU A 11 0.54 -10.24 -1.27
N GLU A 12 -0.34 -11.18 -0.96
CA GLU A 12 -0.34 -12.52 -1.54
C GLU A 12 -1.70 -12.83 -2.16
N GLY A 13 -1.68 -13.49 -3.32
CA GLY A 13 -2.86 -13.97 -4.04
C GLY A 13 -2.59 -14.08 -5.53
N ASN A 14 -3.62 -14.35 -6.32
CA ASN A 14 -3.53 -14.15 -7.77
C ASN A 14 -3.54 -12.65 -8.12
N SER A 15 -3.35 -12.33 -9.40
CA SER A 15 -3.30 -10.94 -9.87
C SER A 15 -4.54 -10.11 -9.53
N VAL A 16 -5.73 -10.72 -9.55
CA VAL A 16 -7.01 -10.08 -9.23
C VAL A 16 -7.10 -9.79 -7.73
N GLU A 17 -6.79 -10.79 -6.90
CA GLU A 17 -6.83 -10.67 -5.44
C GLU A 17 -5.83 -9.63 -4.93
N ILE A 18 -4.62 -9.61 -5.48
CA ILE A 18 -3.60 -8.62 -5.11
C ILE A 18 -4.07 -7.21 -5.49
N THR A 19 -4.66 -7.05 -6.67
CA THR A 19 -5.19 -5.76 -7.11
C THR A 19 -6.31 -5.27 -6.20
N MET A 20 -7.25 -6.15 -5.83
CA MET A 20 -8.32 -5.80 -4.89
C MET A 20 -7.78 -5.40 -3.53
N LYS A 21 -6.90 -6.21 -2.92
CA LYS A 21 -6.30 -5.92 -1.61
C LYS A 21 -5.49 -4.62 -1.62
N LEU A 22 -4.78 -4.35 -2.71
CA LEU A 22 -4.04 -3.09 -2.85
C LEU A 22 -5.01 -1.91 -2.90
N ASN A 23 -6.08 -1.97 -3.70
CA ASN A 23 -7.06 -0.89 -3.77
C ASN A 23 -7.75 -0.64 -2.43
N GLU A 24 -8.20 -1.68 -1.73
CA GLU A 24 -8.81 -1.55 -0.39
C GLU A 24 -7.88 -0.84 0.61
N LEU A 25 -6.58 -1.14 0.56
CA LEU A 25 -5.58 -0.48 1.40
C LEU A 25 -5.39 1.00 1.02
N LEU A 26 -5.32 1.30 -0.29
CA LEU A 26 -5.17 2.67 -0.78
C LEU A 26 -6.40 3.51 -0.45
N ASP A 27 -7.60 2.95 -0.59
CA ASP A 27 -8.86 3.58 -0.20
C ASP A 27 -8.86 3.88 1.30
N THR A 28 -8.44 2.94 2.15
CA THR A 28 -8.30 3.16 3.59
C THR A 28 -7.38 4.34 3.91
N PHE A 29 -6.24 4.47 3.21
CA PHE A 29 -5.36 5.63 3.38
C PHE A 29 -6.04 6.93 2.96
N GLN A 30 -6.74 6.95 1.84
CA GLN A 30 -7.43 8.15 1.37
C GLN A 30 -8.60 8.55 2.28
N GLU A 31 -9.40 7.59 2.74
CA GLU A 31 -10.50 7.81 3.70
C GLU A 31 -9.99 8.36 5.02
N SER A 32 -8.81 7.93 5.45
CA SER A 32 -8.17 8.45 6.65
C SER A 32 -7.72 9.92 6.48
N GLY A 33 -7.58 10.41 5.24
CA GLY A 33 -7.15 11.77 4.90
C GLY A 33 -5.73 11.84 4.33
N ALA A 34 -5.06 10.70 4.16
CA ALA A 34 -3.73 10.64 3.56
C ALA A 34 -3.78 10.88 2.05
N THR A 35 -2.76 11.52 1.51
CA THR A 35 -2.57 11.67 0.07
C THR A 35 -1.49 10.71 -0.42
N ILE A 36 -1.84 9.80 -1.33
CA ILE A 36 -0.86 8.91 -1.97
C ILE A 36 0.01 9.73 -2.94
N LYS A 37 1.33 9.65 -2.79
CA LYS A 37 2.31 10.36 -3.63
C LYS A 37 2.99 9.45 -4.64
N ASP A 38 3.26 8.21 -4.25
CA ASP A 38 3.94 7.22 -5.11
C ASP A 38 3.63 5.80 -4.63
N ILE A 39 3.65 4.84 -5.54
CA ILE A 39 3.55 3.42 -5.25
C ILE A 39 4.64 2.71 -6.06
N LYS A 40 5.56 2.07 -5.35
CA LYS A 40 6.67 1.32 -5.97
C LYS A 40 6.50 -0.16 -5.71
N VAL A 41 6.69 -0.96 -6.75
CA VAL A 41 6.86 -2.41 -6.61
C VAL A 41 8.33 -2.69 -6.34
N ASN A 42 8.64 -3.26 -5.17
CA ASN A 42 10.00 -3.59 -4.79
C ASN A 42 10.37 -5.03 -5.14
N TYR A 43 9.39 -5.92 -5.08
CA TYR A 43 9.62 -7.35 -5.22
C TYR A 43 8.36 -8.06 -5.69
N THR A 44 8.52 -9.03 -6.58
CA THR A 44 7.47 -9.93 -7.03
C THR A 44 8.04 -11.34 -7.05
N LYS A 45 7.30 -12.31 -6.51
CA LYS A 45 7.66 -13.72 -6.52
C LYS A 45 6.45 -14.57 -6.85
N GLU A 46 6.64 -15.57 -7.70
CA GLU A 46 5.63 -16.61 -7.92
C GLU A 46 5.49 -17.49 -6.67
N HIS A 47 4.25 -17.84 -6.35
CA HIS A 47 3.86 -18.67 -5.22
C HIS A 47 2.74 -19.63 -5.64
N GLY A 48 3.06 -20.91 -5.81
CA GLY A 48 2.08 -21.92 -6.26
C GLY A 48 1.79 -21.83 -7.77
N PHE A 49 0.64 -22.35 -8.19
CA PHE A 49 0.29 -22.48 -9.62
C PHE A 49 -0.18 -21.16 -10.26
N ASP A 50 -0.80 -20.27 -9.48
CA ASP A 50 -1.32 -18.96 -9.95
C ASP A 50 -1.25 -17.88 -8.85
N GLY A 51 -0.47 -18.11 -7.80
CA GLY A 51 -0.29 -17.14 -6.73
C GLY A 51 0.99 -16.33 -6.93
N PHE A 52 0.97 -15.12 -6.43
CA PHE A 52 2.11 -14.22 -6.38
C PHE A 52 2.22 -13.65 -4.97
N LEU A 53 3.44 -13.30 -4.60
CA LEU A 53 3.75 -12.47 -3.45
C LEU A 53 4.39 -11.19 -3.98
N VAL A 54 3.76 -10.05 -3.73
CA VAL A 54 4.20 -8.74 -4.22
C VAL A 54 4.42 -7.80 -3.07
N ALA A 55 5.61 -7.20 -3.00
CA ALA A 55 5.96 -6.20 -2.01
C ALA A 55 5.91 -4.80 -2.63
N TYR A 56 5.16 -3.91 -1.99
CA TYR A 56 4.99 -2.52 -2.36
C TYR A 56 5.62 -1.59 -1.33
N THR A 57 6.17 -0.47 -1.78
CA THR A 57 6.36 0.73 -0.95
C THR A 57 5.37 1.78 -1.39
N ILE A 58 4.55 2.24 -0.47
CA ILE A 58 3.54 3.27 -0.68
C ILE A 58 4.02 4.53 0.01
N VAL A 59 4.25 5.60 -0.75
CA VAL A 59 4.65 6.90 -0.21
C VAL A 59 3.39 7.74 -0.02
N LEU A 60 3.16 8.17 1.22
CA LEU A 60 1.97 8.90 1.65
C LEU A 60 2.39 10.26 2.22
N GLU A 61 1.55 11.28 2.00
CA GLU A 61 1.57 12.52 2.78
C GLU A 61 0.40 12.49 3.75
N LEU A 62 0.70 12.49 5.05
CA LEU A 62 -0.30 12.56 6.12
C LEU A 62 -0.60 14.03 6.45
N PRO A 63 -1.89 14.43 6.55
CA PRO A 63 -2.26 15.74 7.03
C PRO A 63 -1.81 15.93 8.48
N LYS A 64 -1.54 17.18 8.87
CA LYS A 64 -0.87 17.53 10.13
C LYS A 64 -1.67 17.14 11.38
N GLU A 65 -2.97 16.87 11.24
CA GLU A 65 -3.88 16.47 12.33
C GLU A 65 -3.98 14.94 12.51
N MET A 66 -3.47 14.16 11.56
CA MET A 66 -3.45 12.71 11.66
C MET A 66 -2.17 12.23 12.35
N GLU A 67 -2.12 12.38 13.67
CA GLU A 67 -1.27 11.50 14.48
C GLU A 67 -1.99 10.14 14.58
N LEU A 68 -1.78 9.26 13.61
CA LEU A 68 -2.00 7.83 13.85
C LEU A 68 -0.87 7.38 14.79
N GLU A 69 -1.23 7.20 16.07
CA GLU A 69 -0.34 6.61 17.08
C GLU A 69 0.23 5.29 16.54
N ALA A 70 1.56 5.17 16.67
CA ALA A 70 2.35 4.03 16.23
C ALA A 70 2.24 2.85 17.20
#